data_AF-A0A2G5T6P3-F1
#
_entry.id   AF-A0A2G5T6P3-F1
#
_cell.length_a   1.000
_cell.length_b   1.000
_cell.length_c   1.000
_cell.angle_alpha   90.00
_cell.angle_beta   90.00
_cell.angle_gamma   90.00
#
_symmetry.space_group_name_H-M   'P 1'
#
loop_
_entity.id
_entity.type
_entity.pdbx_description
1 polymer ?
#
loop_
_entity_poly.entity_id
_entity_poly.type
_entity_poly.pdbx_seq_one_letter_code
_entity_poly.pdbx_strand_id
1 'polypeptide(L)'
;MEVLYLSYGVPSIILTLFFLIFLNRSEFKYSFYRILQCDLIVNVFCFLNGWFSRFSKWTFTAPMMLIVYENFYFAFHLNSFGINFFYNLQSMSVIIMSLHRLSSSEFINANDFWTKYYLPIYILTVSTFVCFNLTVYLGNWTPRPLRYNEPTKVFVSVAAEGPKSVVWAQIFYWMTLTYFLVILLTNILTIISIKTRYNKKSSSEKTRRMMKNLTIITGINSSIFFIVFIWQSVGKGLMELQSYMATMYLLSDSMTLLLPYMLLVFDRNVRKALAKVIGGQAACLAKSLGNDSSLIRNTSVVQVVATNQSMKI
;
A
#
# COMPACT_ATOMS: atom_id res chain seq x y z
N MET A 1 20.97 3.96 4.43
CA MET A 1 19.56 3.54 4.61
C MET A 1 18.57 4.58 4.10
N GLU A 2 18.75 5.86 4.40
CA GLU A 2 17.85 6.96 3.99
C GLU A 2 17.63 7.02 2.47
N VAL A 3 18.71 6.98 1.68
CA VAL A 3 18.65 6.96 0.21
C VAL A 3 17.85 5.76 -0.32
N LEU A 4 18.01 4.59 0.30
CA LEU A 4 17.24 3.39 -0.07
C LEU A 4 15.76 3.60 0.19
N TYR A 5 15.38 4.13 1.37
CA TYR A 5 13.98 4.42 1.71
C TYR A 5 13.34 5.43 0.74
N LEU A 6 14.08 6.46 0.35
CA LEU A 6 13.62 7.43 -0.64
C LEU A 6 13.46 6.79 -2.03
N SER A 7 14.44 5.98 -2.46
CA SER A 7 14.48 5.43 -3.82
C SER A 7 13.36 4.44 -4.10
N TYR A 8 12.92 3.65 -3.11
CA TYR A 8 11.77 2.76 -3.32
C TYR A 8 10.46 3.37 -2.81
N GLY A 9 10.49 4.13 -1.70
CA GLY A 9 9.27 4.61 -1.05
C GLY A 9 8.53 5.67 -1.88
N VAL A 10 9.25 6.62 -2.48
CA VAL A 10 8.62 7.68 -3.31
C VAL A 10 7.96 7.10 -4.57
N PRO A 11 8.62 6.27 -5.39
CA PRO A 11 7.95 5.64 -6.53
C PRO A 11 6.78 4.76 -6.11
N SER A 12 6.90 4.05 -4.98
CA SER A 12 5.85 3.16 -4.51
C SER A 12 4.60 3.92 -4.07
N ILE A 13 4.73 5.03 -3.35
CA ILE A 13 3.56 5.82 -2.94
C ILE A 13 2.88 6.49 -4.14
N ILE A 14 3.66 6.96 -5.11
CA ILE A 14 3.13 7.48 -6.39
C ILE A 14 2.33 6.38 -7.11
N LEU A 15 2.87 5.16 -7.17
CA LEU A 15 2.17 4.03 -7.77
C LEU A 15 0.88 3.68 -7.01
N THR A 16 0.90 3.67 -5.68
CA THR A 16 -0.29 3.47 -4.84
C THR A 16 -1.38 4.51 -5.13
N LEU A 17 -1.01 5.79 -5.19
CA LEU A 17 -1.93 6.89 -5.51
C LEU A 17 -2.50 6.77 -6.93
N PHE A 18 -1.65 6.41 -7.90
CA PHE A 18 -2.10 6.11 -9.26
C PHE A 18 -3.16 5.00 -9.25
N PHE A 19 -2.92 3.89 -8.53
CA PHE A 19 -3.84 2.77 -8.45
C PHE A 19 -5.16 3.12 -7.76
N LEU A 20 -5.15 3.99 -6.74
CA LEU A 20 -6.38 4.48 -6.11
C LEU A 20 -7.32 5.14 -7.13
N ILE A 21 -6.76 6.01 -7.97
CA ILE A 21 -7.52 6.71 -9.02
C ILE A 21 -7.89 5.74 -10.15
N PHE A 22 -6.94 4.92 -10.59
CA PHE A 22 -7.11 4.00 -11.71
C PHE A 22 -8.21 2.96 -11.45
N LEU A 23 -8.30 2.43 -10.22
CA LEU A 23 -9.31 1.45 -9.83
C LEU A 23 -10.72 2.04 -9.70
N ASN A 24 -10.88 3.36 -9.77
CA ASN A 24 -12.21 3.98 -9.71
C ASN A 24 -13.01 3.90 -11.02
N ARG A 25 -12.38 3.40 -12.09
CA ARG A 25 -13.00 3.31 -13.42
C ARG A 25 -14.16 2.32 -13.45
N SER A 26 -15.08 2.53 -14.39
CA SER A 26 -16.27 1.68 -14.61
C SER A 26 -15.94 0.23 -14.95
N GLU A 27 -14.71 -0.06 -15.36
CA GLU A 27 -14.21 -1.41 -15.66
C GLU A 27 -14.00 -2.25 -14.39
N PHE A 28 -13.89 -1.61 -13.21
CA PHE A 28 -13.60 -2.24 -11.92
C PHE A 28 -14.81 -2.24 -10.95
N LYS A 29 -15.98 -2.69 -11.42
CA LYS A 29 -17.21 -2.74 -10.59
C LYS A 29 -17.21 -3.84 -9.53
N TYR A 30 -16.32 -4.83 -9.62
CA TYR A 30 -16.31 -5.97 -8.70
C TYR A 30 -15.96 -5.51 -7.27
N SER A 31 -16.70 -6.02 -6.28
CA SER A 31 -16.60 -5.59 -4.86
C SER A 31 -15.17 -5.66 -4.30
N PHE A 32 -14.36 -6.60 -4.78
CA PHE A 32 -12.94 -6.71 -4.41
C PHE A 32 -12.17 -5.40 -4.62
N TYR A 33 -12.37 -4.72 -5.76
CA TYR A 33 -11.61 -3.50 -6.07
C TYR A 33 -11.98 -2.35 -5.13
N ARG A 34 -13.21 -2.33 -4.60
CA ARG A 34 -13.65 -1.32 -3.62
C ARG A 34 -13.01 -1.54 -2.26
N ILE A 35 -12.99 -2.79 -1.79
CA ILE A 35 -12.31 -3.15 -0.55
C ILE A 35 -10.80 -2.92 -0.67
N LEU A 36 -10.22 -3.31 -1.80
CA LEU A 36 -8.82 -3.06 -2.12
C LEU A 36 -8.49 -1.55 -2.12
N GLN A 37 -9.37 -0.70 -2.66
CA GLN A 37 -9.19 0.75 -2.58
C GLN A 37 -9.19 1.24 -1.13
N CYS A 38 -10.09 0.75 -0.28
CA CYS A 38 -10.07 1.08 1.15
C CYS A 38 -8.74 0.67 1.80
N ASP A 39 -8.23 -0.52 1.50
CA ASP A 39 -6.92 -0.97 1.98
C ASP A 39 -5.78 -0.07 1.50
N LEU A 40 -5.75 0.29 0.22
CA LEU A 40 -4.76 1.21 -0.32
C LEU A 40 -4.85 2.60 0.35
N ILE A 41 -6.04 3.10 0.68
CA ILE A 41 -6.20 4.37 1.42
C ILE A 41 -5.57 4.26 2.81
N VAL A 42 -5.90 3.19 3.55
CA VAL A 42 -5.31 2.94 4.88
C VAL A 42 -3.79 2.87 4.79
N ASN A 43 -3.27 2.19 3.76
CA ASN A 43 -1.84 2.08 3.51
C ASN A 43 -1.18 3.44 3.21
N VAL A 44 -1.80 4.30 2.39
CA VAL A 44 -1.27 5.66 2.15
C VAL A 44 -1.13 6.43 3.46
N PHE A 45 -2.17 6.43 4.30
CA PHE A 45 -2.11 7.14 5.57
C PHE A 45 -1.10 6.52 6.55
N CYS A 46 -1.00 5.20 6.60
CA CYS A 46 0.00 4.48 7.38
C CYS A 46 1.42 4.84 6.95
N PHE A 47 1.66 4.87 5.63
CA PHE A 47 2.96 5.26 5.06
C PHE A 47 3.33 6.69 5.43
N LEU A 48 2.41 7.65 5.24
CA LEU A 48 2.64 9.06 5.58
C LEU A 48 2.94 9.24 7.07
N ASN A 49 2.21 8.55 7.93
CA ASN A 49 2.46 8.58 9.37
C ASN A 49 3.83 7.99 9.73
N GLY A 50 4.19 6.85 9.15
CA GLY A 50 5.50 6.24 9.36
C GLY A 50 6.65 7.13 8.86
N TRP A 51 6.45 7.82 7.73
CA TRP A 51 7.43 8.75 7.16
C TRP A 51 7.63 9.99 8.01
N PHE A 52 6.58 10.53 8.62
CA PHE A 52 6.70 11.63 9.58
C PHE A 52 7.66 11.25 10.73
N SER A 53 7.51 10.04 11.28
CA SER A 53 8.40 9.53 12.34
C SER A 53 9.85 9.36 11.85
N ARG A 54 10.06 9.04 10.57
CA ARG A 54 11.40 8.88 9.97
C ARG A 54 12.08 10.22 9.72
N PHE A 55 11.37 11.19 9.16
CA PHE A 55 11.90 12.56 8.99
C PHE A 55 12.27 13.20 10.33
N SER A 56 11.57 12.85 11.41
CA SER A 56 11.96 13.31 12.74
C SER A 56 13.31 12.72 13.20
N LYS A 57 13.71 11.55 12.70
CA LYS A 57 14.92 10.84 13.13
C LYS A 57 16.14 11.10 12.24
N TRP A 58 15.97 11.52 10.99
CA TRP A 58 17.09 11.80 10.10
C TRP A 58 17.70 13.17 10.41
N THR A 59 19.02 13.21 10.46
CA THR A 59 19.77 14.43 10.81
C THR A 59 19.58 15.53 9.77
N PHE A 60 19.43 15.18 8.48
CA PHE A 60 19.25 16.16 7.41
C PHE A 60 17.87 16.83 7.42
N THR A 61 16.82 16.14 7.88
CA THR A 61 15.46 16.71 8.00
C THR A 61 15.16 17.29 9.38
N ALA A 62 16.03 17.07 10.37
CA ALA A 62 15.83 17.53 11.73
C ALA A 62 15.56 19.05 11.84
N PRO A 63 16.26 19.96 11.11
CA PRO A 63 15.97 21.39 11.17
C PRO A 63 14.57 21.74 10.65
N MET A 64 14.11 21.09 9.59
CA MET A 64 12.76 21.27 9.06
C MET A 64 11.70 20.77 10.06
N MET A 65 11.95 19.61 10.67
CA MET A 65 11.06 19.05 11.68
C MET A 65 11.05 19.85 12.98
N LEU A 66 12.11 20.58 13.30
CA LEU A 66 12.15 21.54 14.42
C LEU A 66 11.19 22.70 14.18
N ILE A 67 11.16 23.27 12.97
CA ILE A 67 10.17 24.31 12.62
C ILE A 67 8.74 23.77 12.80
N VAL A 68 8.48 22.54 12.37
CA VAL A 68 7.17 21.88 12.56
C VAL A 68 6.88 21.66 14.05
N TYR A 69 7.88 21.28 14.84
CA TYR A 69 7.75 21.07 16.28
C TYR A 69 7.36 22.35 17.02
N GLU A 70 8.02 23.46 16.71
CA GLU A 70 7.80 24.76 17.36
C GLU A 70 6.46 25.38 16.95
N ASN A 71 6.06 25.25 15.68
CA ASN A 71 4.84 25.88 15.16
C ASN A 71 3.60 24.98 15.22
N PHE A 72 3.79 23.66 15.20
CA PHE A 72 2.70 22.67 15.11
C PHE A 72 3.03 21.39 15.89
N TYR A 73 3.30 21.54 17.19
CA TYR A 73 3.58 20.43 18.10
C TYR A 73 2.49 19.34 18.09
N PHE A 74 1.24 19.71 17.81
CA PHE A 74 0.12 18.78 17.66
C PHE A 74 0.37 17.67 16.62
N ALA A 75 1.14 17.92 15.55
CA ALA A 75 1.51 16.87 14.59
C ALA A 75 2.26 15.69 15.22
N PHE A 76 3.11 15.96 16.22
CA PHE A 76 3.86 14.91 16.92
C PHE A 76 2.95 14.04 17.80
N HIS A 77 1.90 14.64 18.38
CA HIS A 77 0.85 13.92 19.10
C HIS A 77 0.03 13.04 18.15
N LEU A 78 -0.40 13.59 17.01
CA LEU A 78 -1.09 12.82 15.98
C LEU A 78 -0.23 11.68 15.45
N ASN A 79 1.08 11.90 15.30
CA ASN A 79 2.01 10.87 14.85
C ASN A 79 2.12 9.71 15.85
N SER A 80 2.33 10.04 17.13
CA SER A 80 2.42 9.05 18.22
C SER A 80 1.13 8.23 18.33
N PHE A 81 -0.04 8.88 18.26
CA PHE A 81 -1.34 8.21 18.19
C PHE A 81 -1.45 7.31 16.95
N GLY A 82 -1.04 7.84 15.79
CA GLY A 82 -1.15 7.20 14.49
C GLY A 82 -0.38 5.88 14.38
N ILE A 83 0.75 5.72 15.07
CA ILE A 83 1.58 4.51 14.94
C ILE A 83 0.79 3.25 15.30
N ASN A 84 0.15 3.22 16.47
CA ASN A 84 -0.63 2.07 16.89
C ASN A 84 -1.98 2.01 16.14
N PHE A 85 -2.60 3.16 15.89
CA PHE A 85 -3.86 3.23 15.17
C PHE A 85 -3.78 2.62 13.76
N PHE A 86 -2.79 3.05 12.97
CA PHE A 86 -2.63 2.56 11.60
C PHE A 86 -2.19 1.10 11.55
N TYR A 87 -1.38 0.63 12.51
CA TYR A 87 -1.01 -0.78 12.59
C TYR A 87 -2.24 -1.70 12.73
N ASN A 88 -3.14 -1.34 13.64
CA ASN A 88 -4.38 -2.08 13.88
C ASN A 88 -5.34 -1.99 12.68
N LEU A 89 -5.48 -0.79 12.11
CA LEU A 89 -6.36 -0.56 10.97
C LEU A 89 -5.88 -1.30 9.71
N GLN A 90 -4.56 -1.31 9.45
CA GLN A 90 -3.95 -2.05 8.35
C GLN A 90 -4.15 -3.55 8.54
N SER A 91 -3.91 -4.08 9.75
CA SER A 91 -4.13 -5.50 10.07
C SER A 91 -5.58 -5.93 9.86
N MET A 92 -6.55 -5.12 10.32
CA MET A 92 -7.96 -5.41 10.10
C MET A 92 -8.40 -5.23 8.65
N SER A 93 -7.83 -4.30 7.91
CA SER A 93 -8.10 -4.15 6.48
C SER A 93 -7.69 -5.42 5.71
N VAL A 94 -6.55 -6.03 6.06
CA VAL A 94 -6.14 -7.33 5.49
C VAL A 94 -7.08 -8.46 5.90
N ILE A 95 -7.54 -8.49 7.15
CA ILE A 95 -8.56 -9.46 7.60
C ILE A 95 -9.86 -9.30 6.80
N ILE A 96 -10.35 -8.08 6.61
CA ILE A 96 -11.54 -7.79 5.81
C ILE A 96 -11.36 -8.26 4.36
N MET A 97 -10.19 -8.01 3.76
CA MET A 97 -9.86 -8.54 2.44
C MET A 97 -9.90 -10.08 2.42
N SER A 98 -9.29 -10.76 3.39
CA SER A 98 -9.30 -12.23 3.47
C SER A 98 -10.72 -12.79 3.68
N LEU A 99 -11.55 -12.14 4.50
CA LEU A 99 -12.95 -12.51 4.70
C LEU A 99 -13.80 -12.27 3.44
N HIS A 100 -13.54 -11.20 2.70
CA HIS A 100 -14.14 -10.97 1.38
C HIS A 100 -13.83 -12.11 0.43
N ARG A 101 -12.56 -12.55 0.39
CA ARG A 101 -12.13 -13.67 -0.46
C ARG A 101 -12.82 -14.96 -0.07
N LEU A 102 -12.86 -15.29 1.22
CA LEU A 102 -13.53 -16.47 1.74
C LEU A 102 -15.01 -16.49 1.37
N SER A 103 -15.74 -15.44 1.75
CA SER A 103 -17.18 -15.32 1.49
C SER A 103 -17.50 -15.30 -0.01
N SER A 104 -16.70 -14.64 -0.84
CA SER A 104 -16.85 -14.68 -2.31
C SER A 104 -16.61 -16.09 -2.88
N SER A 105 -15.79 -16.90 -2.22
CA SER A 105 -15.53 -18.28 -2.62
C SER A 105 -16.64 -19.24 -2.23
N GLU A 106 -17.30 -19.01 -1.10
CA GLU A 106 -18.35 -19.88 -0.57
C GLU A 106 -19.74 -19.52 -1.08
N PHE A 107 -20.07 -18.22 -1.06
CA PHE A 107 -21.42 -17.75 -1.35
C PHE A 107 -21.51 -17.09 -2.72
N ILE A 108 -22.63 -17.32 -3.42
CA ILE A 108 -22.90 -16.71 -4.72
C ILE A 108 -23.26 -15.23 -4.57
N ASN A 109 -24.04 -14.88 -3.53
CA ASN A 109 -24.53 -13.52 -3.28
C ASN A 109 -23.54 -12.64 -2.52
N ALA A 110 -22.33 -13.13 -2.23
CA ALA A 110 -21.33 -12.39 -1.46
C ALA A 110 -20.95 -11.08 -2.15
N ASN A 111 -20.85 -11.05 -3.49
CA ASN A 111 -20.47 -9.82 -4.20
C ASN A 111 -21.47 -8.68 -3.94
N ASP A 112 -22.77 -8.97 -3.88
CA ASP A 112 -23.81 -7.96 -3.68
C ASP A 112 -23.78 -7.44 -2.24
N PHE A 113 -23.59 -8.34 -1.28
CA PHE A 113 -23.38 -7.99 0.12
C PHE A 113 -22.19 -7.02 0.28
N TRP A 114 -21.04 -7.37 -0.26
CA TRP A 114 -19.84 -6.54 -0.13
C TRP A 114 -19.93 -5.23 -0.90
N THR A 115 -20.61 -5.21 -2.05
CA THR A 115 -20.84 -3.96 -2.78
C THR A 115 -21.70 -2.97 -1.96
N LYS A 116 -22.66 -3.47 -1.18
CA LYS A 116 -23.54 -2.65 -0.34
C LYS A 116 -22.92 -2.25 0.99
N TYR A 117 -22.22 -3.16 1.66
CA TYR A 117 -21.80 -2.99 3.06
C TYR A 117 -20.30 -2.73 3.28
N TYR A 118 -19.46 -2.69 2.24
CA TYR A 118 -18.02 -2.45 2.45
C TYR A 118 -17.74 -1.14 3.22
N LEU A 119 -18.39 -0.03 2.85
CA LEU A 119 -18.13 1.27 3.46
C LEU A 119 -18.58 1.33 4.93
N PRO A 120 -19.80 0.91 5.31
CA PRO A 120 -20.18 0.78 6.72
C PRO A 120 -19.23 -0.08 7.55
N ILE A 121 -18.77 -1.21 7.01
CA ILE A 121 -17.81 -2.11 7.70
C ILE A 121 -16.49 -1.36 7.99
N TYR A 122 -15.96 -0.64 7.00
CA TYR A 122 -14.74 0.15 7.20
C TYR A 122 -14.95 1.32 8.17
N ILE A 123 -16.07 2.04 8.11
CA ILE A 123 -16.38 3.13 9.05
C ILE A 123 -16.45 2.61 10.48
N LEU A 124 -17.11 1.46 10.71
CA LEU A 124 -17.17 0.82 12.02
C LEU A 124 -15.79 0.40 12.52
N THR A 125 -14.96 -0.15 11.61
CA THR A 125 -13.58 -0.56 11.93
C THR A 125 -12.74 0.65 12.34
N VAL A 126 -12.77 1.72 11.55
CA VAL A 126 -12.06 2.98 11.85
C VAL A 126 -12.52 3.53 13.20
N SER A 127 -13.84 3.63 13.42
CA SER A 127 -14.39 4.20 14.65
C SER A 127 -13.98 3.40 15.89
N THR A 128 -14.05 2.07 15.81
CA THR A 128 -13.62 1.17 16.89
C THR A 128 -12.15 1.40 17.25
N PHE A 129 -11.26 1.47 16.25
CA PHE A 129 -9.84 1.67 16.52
C PHE A 129 -9.48 3.10 16.92
N VAL A 130 -10.23 4.11 16.47
CA VAL A 130 -10.07 5.48 16.99
C VAL A 130 -10.36 5.48 18.49
N CYS A 131 -11.50 4.93 18.92
CA CYS A 131 -11.86 4.85 20.34
C CYS A 131 -10.84 4.05 21.16
N PHE A 132 -10.46 2.87 20.67
CA PHE A 132 -9.46 2.02 21.35
C PHE A 132 -8.11 2.74 21.50
N ASN A 133 -7.59 3.34 20.42
CA ASN A 133 -6.30 4.02 20.47
C ASN A 133 -6.35 5.30 21.31
N LEU A 134 -7.50 5.97 21.36
CA LEU A 134 -7.67 7.15 22.22
C LEU A 134 -7.53 6.76 23.69
N THR A 135 -8.14 5.65 24.10
CA THR A 135 -8.00 5.12 25.47
C THR A 135 -6.54 4.74 25.79
N VAL A 136 -5.87 4.04 24.87
CA VAL A 136 -4.46 3.64 25.03
C VAL A 136 -3.55 4.87 25.15
N TYR A 137 -3.77 5.87 24.30
CA TYR A 137 -2.99 7.10 24.23
C TYR A 137 -3.18 7.97 25.48
N LEU A 138 -4.43 8.22 25.89
CA LEU A 138 -4.75 8.98 27.11
C LEU A 138 -4.27 8.26 28.38
N GLY A 139 -4.27 6.93 28.38
CA GLY A 139 -3.75 6.10 29.47
C GLY A 139 -2.22 6.06 29.56
N ASN A 140 -1.48 6.77 28.69
CA ASN A 140 -0.01 6.78 28.65
C ASN A 140 0.62 5.37 28.50
N TRP A 141 -0.05 4.46 27.79
CA TRP A 141 0.46 3.10 27.54
C TRP A 141 1.48 3.04 26.40
N THR A 142 1.44 4.01 25.49
CA THR A 142 2.35 4.12 24.34
C THR A 142 3.48 5.13 24.58
N PRO A 143 4.60 5.03 23.85
CA PRO A 143 5.67 6.01 23.91
C PRO A 143 5.15 7.42 23.65
N ARG A 144 5.56 8.37 24.49
CA ARG A 144 5.19 9.77 24.35
C ARG A 144 5.71 10.34 23.02
N PRO A 145 5.11 11.45 22.53
CA PRO A 145 5.58 12.11 21.32
C PRO A 145 7.07 12.37 21.37
N LEU A 146 7.73 12.27 20.21
CA LEU A 146 9.14 12.57 20.08
C LEU A 146 9.44 13.98 20.60
N ARG A 147 10.54 14.13 21.34
CA ARG A 147 11.01 15.43 21.84
C ARG A 147 12.32 15.78 21.18
N TYR A 148 12.49 17.06 20.88
CA TYR A 148 13.76 17.56 20.36
C TYR A 148 14.80 17.55 21.49
N ASN A 149 15.99 17.03 21.21
CA ASN A 149 17.09 16.98 22.15
C ASN A 149 18.20 17.92 21.67
N GLU A 150 18.34 19.06 22.35
CA GLU A 150 19.31 20.12 22.02
C GLU A 150 20.77 19.64 21.84
N PRO A 151 21.32 18.76 22.72
CA PRO A 151 22.72 18.34 22.61
C PRO A 151 22.98 17.45 21.39
N THR A 152 22.03 16.59 21.03
CA THR A 152 22.19 15.63 19.91
C THR A 152 21.59 16.14 18.61
N LYS A 153 20.88 17.27 18.64
CA LYS A 153 20.16 17.89 17.50
C LYS A 153 19.26 16.92 16.74
N VAL A 154 18.68 15.96 17.45
CA VAL A 154 17.77 14.94 16.89
C VAL A 154 16.58 14.73 17.80
N PHE A 155 15.47 14.29 17.21
CA PHE A 155 14.29 13.93 17.98
C PHE A 155 14.45 12.54 18.60
N VAL A 156 14.27 12.47 19.91
CA VAL A 156 14.39 11.24 20.69
C VAL A 156 13.03 10.80 21.23
N SER A 157 12.82 9.49 21.28
CA SER A 157 11.63 8.90 21.90
C SER A 157 11.74 8.99 23.40
N VAL A 158 10.70 9.54 24.04
CA VAL A 158 10.58 9.48 25.51
C VAL A 158 9.97 8.13 25.87
N ALA A 159 10.73 7.30 26.56
CA ALA A 159 10.28 5.99 26.99
C ALA A 159 9.02 6.11 27.87
N ALA A 160 8.05 5.22 27.63
CA ALA A 160 6.97 5.03 28.59
C ALA A 160 7.55 4.46 29.90
N GLU A 161 6.82 4.61 31.01
CA GLU A 161 7.21 4.02 32.30
C GLU A 161 7.57 2.53 32.12
N GLY A 162 8.73 2.11 32.65
CA GLY A 162 9.31 0.78 32.43
C GLY A 162 8.29 -0.37 32.53
N PRO A 163 7.49 -0.47 33.61
CA PRO A 163 6.49 -1.53 33.77
C PRO A 163 5.41 -1.52 32.69
N LYS A 164 4.88 -0.34 32.34
CA LYS A 164 3.85 -0.18 31.30
C LYS A 164 4.39 -0.56 29.92
N SER A 165 5.65 -0.22 29.63
CA SER A 165 6.28 -0.55 28.34
C SER A 165 6.41 -2.05 28.11
N VAL A 166 6.70 -2.83 29.16
CA VAL A 166 6.82 -4.30 29.10
C VAL A 166 5.46 -4.94 28.90
N VAL A 167 4.46 -4.53 29.69
CA VAL A 167 3.08 -5.04 29.55
C VAL A 167 2.52 -4.69 28.18
N TRP A 168 2.75 -3.46 27.70
CA TRP A 168 2.29 -3.06 26.37
C TRP A 168 2.93 -3.88 25.25
N ALA A 169 4.23 -4.18 25.34
CA ALA A 169 4.91 -5.05 24.38
C ALA A 169 4.28 -6.46 24.34
N GLN A 170 3.87 -7.01 25.50
CA GLN A 170 3.17 -8.29 25.57
C GLN A 170 1.76 -8.21 24.94
N ILE A 171 1.00 -7.16 25.25
CA ILE A 171 -0.32 -6.92 24.65
C ILE A 171 -0.19 -6.84 23.12
N PHE A 172 0.76 -6.04 22.64
CA PHE A 172 1.02 -5.87 21.21
C PHE A 172 1.41 -7.19 20.53
N TYR A 173 2.22 -8.02 21.19
CA TYR A 173 2.56 -9.36 20.70
C TYR A 173 1.34 -10.26 20.55
N TRP A 174 0.51 -10.39 21.59
CA TRP A 174 -0.69 -11.21 21.55
C TRP A 174 -1.69 -10.73 20.50
N MET A 175 -1.88 -9.41 20.39
CA MET A 175 -2.73 -8.79 19.37
C MET A 175 -2.25 -9.13 17.96
N THR A 176 -0.94 -9.01 17.71
CA THR A 176 -0.32 -9.37 16.42
C THR A 176 -0.51 -10.86 16.11
N LEU A 177 -0.31 -11.72 17.11
CA LEU A 177 -0.52 -13.17 16.97
C LEU A 177 -1.98 -13.47 16.61
N THR A 178 -2.94 -12.83 17.27
CA THR A 178 -4.36 -13.00 16.95
C THR A 178 -4.66 -12.59 15.51
N TYR A 179 -4.17 -11.43 15.05
CA TYR A 179 -4.35 -11.02 13.66
C TYR A 179 -3.77 -12.03 12.68
N PHE A 180 -2.55 -12.51 12.95
CA PHE A 180 -1.91 -13.51 12.13
C PHE A 180 -2.73 -14.81 12.05
N LEU A 181 -3.20 -15.35 13.18
CA LEU A 181 -3.99 -16.59 13.21
C LEU A 181 -5.30 -16.45 12.43
N VAL A 182 -6.01 -15.33 12.59
CA VAL A 182 -7.25 -15.06 11.85
C VAL A 182 -6.98 -15.00 10.34
N ILE A 183 -5.92 -14.29 9.92
CA ILE A 183 -5.52 -14.20 8.52
C ILE A 183 -5.15 -15.59 7.97
N LEU A 184 -4.38 -16.37 8.72
CA LEU A 184 -3.94 -17.70 8.31
C LEU A 184 -5.14 -18.65 8.13
N LEU A 185 -6.01 -18.73 9.13
CA LEU A 185 -7.19 -19.59 9.11
C LEU A 185 -8.13 -19.21 7.97
N THR A 186 -8.42 -17.92 7.79
CA THR A 186 -9.30 -17.45 6.70
C THR A 186 -8.72 -17.77 5.31
N ASN A 187 -7.40 -17.64 5.12
CA ASN A 187 -6.76 -18.01 3.86
C ASN A 187 -6.78 -19.52 3.60
N ILE A 188 -6.52 -20.35 4.62
CA ILE A 188 -6.60 -21.82 4.51
C ILE A 188 -8.03 -22.22 4.13
N LEU A 189 -9.03 -21.70 4.84
CA LEU A 189 -10.44 -21.95 4.55
C LEU A 189 -10.79 -21.51 3.13
N THR A 190 -10.29 -20.36 2.67
CA THR A 190 -10.53 -19.87 1.31
C THR A 190 -10.00 -20.86 0.26
N ILE A 191 -8.79 -21.41 0.46
CA ILE A 191 -8.21 -22.41 -0.45
C ILE A 191 -9.06 -23.69 -0.47
N ILE A 192 -9.49 -24.17 0.70
CA ILE A 192 -10.34 -25.36 0.83
C ILE A 192 -11.70 -25.14 0.14
N SER A 193 -12.35 -24.01 0.38
CA SER A 193 -13.65 -23.66 -0.19
C SER A 193 -13.58 -23.50 -1.70
N ILE A 194 -12.51 -22.91 -2.21
CA ILE A 194 -12.20 -22.84 -3.64
C ILE A 194 -12.05 -24.25 -4.24
N LYS A 195 -11.26 -25.14 -3.63
CA LYS A 195 -11.06 -26.53 -4.10
C LYS A 195 -12.36 -27.34 -4.09
N THR A 196 -13.16 -27.17 -3.03
CA THR A 196 -14.45 -27.85 -2.88
C THR A 196 -15.47 -27.39 -3.91
N ARG A 197 -15.53 -26.08 -4.18
CA ARG A 197 -16.41 -25.49 -5.21
C ARG A 197 -15.99 -25.92 -6.62
N TYR A 198 -14.69 -26.09 -6.88
CA TYR A 198 -14.20 -26.59 -8.17
C TYR A 198 -14.65 -28.02 -8.47
N ASN A 199 -14.66 -28.89 -7.45
CA ASN A 199 -15.09 -30.27 -7.63
C ASN A 199 -16.62 -30.41 -7.79
N LYS A 200 -17.40 -29.41 -7.33
CA LYS A 200 -18.88 -29.50 -7.28
C LYS A 200 -19.62 -28.65 -8.33
N LYS A 201 -19.01 -27.61 -8.92
CA LYS A 201 -19.72 -26.69 -9.85
C LYS A 201 -18.90 -26.36 -11.11
N SER A 202 -19.54 -26.50 -12.27
CA SER A 202 -19.10 -25.96 -13.56
C SER A 202 -19.16 -24.43 -13.54
N SER A 203 -18.12 -23.79 -13.01
CA SER A 203 -17.93 -22.34 -13.13
C SER A 203 -17.18 -22.03 -14.42
N SER A 204 -17.58 -20.94 -15.11
CA SER A 204 -16.87 -20.44 -16.28
C SER A 204 -15.37 -20.32 -16.00
N GLU A 205 -14.56 -20.78 -16.95
CA GLU A 205 -13.10 -20.76 -16.83
C GLU A 205 -12.53 -19.35 -16.57
N LYS A 206 -13.21 -18.31 -17.09
CA LYS A 206 -12.83 -16.91 -16.87
C LYS A 206 -13.02 -16.51 -15.39
N THR A 207 -14.16 -16.84 -14.80
CA THR A 207 -14.46 -16.57 -13.38
C THR A 207 -13.52 -17.36 -12.47
N ARG A 208 -13.22 -18.61 -12.83
CA ARG A 208 -12.25 -19.46 -12.13
C ARG A 208 -10.86 -18.84 -12.07
N ARG A 209 -10.30 -18.43 -13.22
CA ARG A 209 -8.97 -17.81 -13.27
C ARG A 209 -8.93 -16.50 -12.47
N MET A 210 -9.99 -15.69 -12.55
CA MET A 210 -10.10 -14.47 -11.75
C MET A 210 -10.08 -14.78 -10.25
N MET A 211 -10.88 -15.73 -9.77
CA MET A 211 -10.88 -16.12 -8.35
C MET A 211 -9.53 -16.64 -7.87
N LYS A 212 -8.82 -17.42 -8.69
CA LYS A 212 -7.47 -17.89 -8.35
C LYS A 212 -6.48 -16.72 -8.22
N ASN A 213 -6.44 -15.82 -9.19
CA ASN A 213 -5.50 -14.69 -9.18
C ASN A 213 -5.74 -13.76 -7.99
N LEU A 214 -7.00 -13.45 -7.69
CA LEU A 214 -7.35 -12.61 -6.54
C LEU A 214 -6.98 -13.26 -5.21
N THR A 215 -7.12 -14.58 -5.10
CA THR A 215 -6.71 -15.33 -3.89
C THR A 215 -5.19 -15.39 -3.75
N ILE A 216 -4.44 -15.48 -4.86
CA ILE A 216 -2.97 -15.38 -4.83
C ILE A 216 -2.53 -14.01 -4.32
N ILE A 217 -3.16 -12.93 -4.79
CA ILE A 217 -2.84 -11.56 -4.34
C ILE A 217 -3.07 -11.43 -2.83
N THR A 218 -4.25 -11.83 -2.34
CA THR A 218 -4.56 -11.79 -0.90
C THR A 218 -3.66 -12.72 -0.09
N GLY A 219 -3.31 -13.89 -0.63
CA GLY A 219 -2.39 -14.84 -0.01
C GLY A 219 -0.98 -14.27 0.15
N ILE A 220 -0.41 -13.67 -0.90
CA ILE A 220 0.91 -13.03 -0.83
C ILE A 220 0.87 -11.86 0.16
N ASN A 221 -0.16 -11.01 0.12
CA ASN A 221 -0.32 -9.92 1.07
C ASN A 221 -0.34 -10.42 2.51
N SER A 222 -1.03 -11.53 2.76
CA SER A 222 -1.10 -12.21 4.06
C SER A 222 0.22 -12.86 4.48
N SER A 223 1.01 -13.38 3.54
CA SER A 223 2.33 -13.96 3.83
C SER A 223 3.33 -12.92 4.34
N ILE A 224 3.19 -11.64 3.99
CA ILE A 224 4.05 -10.57 4.53
C ILE A 224 3.79 -10.39 6.03
N PHE A 225 2.53 -10.49 6.47
CA PHE A 225 2.19 -10.44 7.89
C PHE A 225 2.82 -11.61 8.67
N PHE A 226 2.96 -12.78 8.04
CA PHE A 226 3.69 -13.90 8.62
C PHE A 226 5.17 -13.58 8.79
N ILE A 227 5.82 -13.02 7.76
CA ILE A 227 7.22 -12.62 7.81
C ILE A 227 7.44 -11.59 8.92
N VAL A 228 6.55 -10.60 9.02
CA VAL A 228 6.60 -9.56 10.06
C VAL A 228 6.46 -10.17 11.45
N PHE A 229 5.54 -11.12 11.63
CA PHE A 229 5.35 -11.80 12.92
C PHE A 229 6.58 -12.62 13.33
N ILE A 230 7.18 -13.39 12.41
CA ILE A 230 8.43 -14.11 12.68
C ILE A 230 9.54 -13.11 13.05
N TRP A 231 9.68 -12.04 12.27
CA TRP A 231 10.72 -11.05 12.49
C TRP A 231 10.56 -10.31 13.82
N GLN A 232 9.34 -10.01 14.24
CA GLN A 232 9.04 -9.47 15.57
C GLN A 232 9.46 -10.44 16.68
N SER A 233 9.22 -11.74 16.49
CA SER A 233 9.48 -12.77 17.50
C SER A 233 10.97 -13.08 17.68
N VAL A 234 11.74 -13.08 16.59
CA VAL A 234 13.13 -13.56 16.60
C VAL A 234 14.15 -12.43 16.35
N GLY A 235 13.79 -11.42 15.56
CA GLY A 235 14.73 -10.41 15.05
C GLY A 235 15.41 -9.58 16.14
N LYS A 236 14.73 -9.31 17.26
CA LYS A 236 15.30 -8.54 18.38
C LYS A 236 16.46 -9.25 19.08
N GLY A 237 16.48 -10.59 19.03
CA GLY A 237 17.56 -11.40 19.61
C GLY A 237 18.75 -11.63 18.67
N LEU A 238 18.59 -11.37 17.37
CA LEU A 238 19.58 -11.70 16.34
C LEU A 238 20.44 -10.51 15.89
N MET A 239 19.97 -9.28 16.08
CA MET A 239 20.61 -8.08 15.54
C MET A 239 20.71 -6.97 16.59
N GLU A 240 21.70 -6.09 16.40
CA GLU A 240 21.77 -4.82 17.12
C GLU A 240 20.50 -3.97 16.89
N LEU A 241 20.13 -3.18 17.89
CA LEU A 241 18.88 -2.43 17.93
C LEU A 241 18.65 -1.55 16.69
N GLN A 242 19.71 -0.92 16.17
CA GLN A 242 19.61 -0.04 15.00
C GLN A 242 19.29 -0.81 13.72
N SER A 243 19.94 -1.96 13.51
CA SER A 243 19.70 -2.86 12.37
C SER A 243 18.31 -3.51 12.46
N TYR A 244 17.88 -3.88 13.66
CA TYR A 244 16.52 -4.36 13.91
C TYR A 244 15.45 -3.31 13.57
N MET A 245 15.64 -2.06 14.00
CA MET A 245 14.70 -0.97 13.67
C MET A 245 14.67 -0.67 12.16
N ALA A 246 15.82 -0.71 11.50
CA ALA A 246 15.92 -0.47 10.06
C ALA A 246 15.22 -1.55 9.21
N THR A 247 15.32 -2.82 9.62
CA THR A 247 14.62 -3.94 8.98
C THR A 247 13.11 -3.90 9.25
N MET A 248 12.69 -3.50 10.46
CA MET A 248 11.28 -3.26 10.77
C MET A 248 10.66 -2.16 9.90
N TYR A 249 11.41 -1.11 9.58
CA TYR A 249 10.95 -0.08 8.63
C TYR A 249 10.77 -0.62 7.22
N LEU A 250 11.69 -1.46 6.74
CA LEU A 250 11.58 -2.10 5.43
C LEU A 250 10.37 -3.05 5.35
N LEU A 251 10.14 -3.84 6.40
CA LEU A 251 8.98 -4.72 6.50
C LEU A 251 7.66 -3.94 6.55
N SER A 252 7.61 -2.86 7.33
CA SER A 252 6.46 -1.96 7.38
C SER A 252 6.12 -1.39 6.01
N ASP A 253 7.12 -0.95 5.23
CA ASP A 253 6.86 -0.43 3.89
C ASP A 253 6.44 -1.54 2.93
N SER A 254 7.01 -2.73 3.07
CA SER A 254 6.60 -3.91 2.28
C SER A 254 5.14 -4.27 2.53
N MET A 255 4.67 -4.23 3.78
CA MET A 255 3.25 -4.43 4.11
C MET A 255 2.34 -3.37 3.48
N THR A 256 2.83 -2.14 3.41
CA THR A 256 2.03 -0.97 3.05
C THR A 256 1.98 -0.73 1.54
N LEU A 257 3.08 -1.00 0.84
CA LEU A 257 3.28 -0.55 -0.54
C LEU A 257 3.40 -1.67 -1.57
N LEU A 258 3.35 -2.95 -1.17
CA LEU A 258 3.49 -4.05 -2.13
C LEU A 258 2.22 -4.27 -2.98
N LEU A 259 1.04 -3.91 -2.46
CA LEU A 259 -0.24 -4.24 -3.07
C LEU A 259 -0.39 -3.76 -4.53
N PRO A 260 -0.03 -2.52 -4.91
CA PRO A 260 -0.03 -2.08 -6.31
C PRO A 260 0.85 -2.93 -7.23
N TYR A 261 2.04 -3.34 -6.77
CA TYR A 261 2.92 -4.21 -7.54
C TYR A 261 2.30 -5.59 -7.75
N MET A 262 1.64 -6.15 -6.73
CA MET A 262 0.92 -7.42 -6.87
C MET A 262 -0.22 -7.33 -7.89
N LEU A 263 -0.93 -6.20 -7.96
CA LEU A 263 -1.97 -5.99 -8.98
C LEU A 263 -1.40 -5.99 -10.40
N LEU A 264 -0.24 -5.35 -10.61
CA LEU A 264 0.43 -5.34 -11.91
C LEU A 264 0.85 -6.76 -12.34
N VAL A 265 1.38 -7.57 -11.41
CA VAL A 265 1.92 -8.89 -11.73
C VAL A 265 0.83 -9.96 -11.87
N PHE A 266 -0.17 -9.96 -10.98
CA PHE A 266 -1.12 -11.07 -10.86
C PHE A 266 -2.51 -10.75 -11.41
N ASP A 267 -2.95 -9.50 -11.41
CA ASP A 267 -4.29 -9.14 -11.90
C ASP A 267 -4.29 -8.92 -13.42
N ARG A 268 -4.98 -9.82 -14.14
CA ARG A 268 -5.12 -9.74 -15.60
C ARG A 268 -6.06 -8.62 -16.05
N ASN A 269 -7.08 -8.30 -15.27
CA ASN A 269 -8.03 -7.23 -15.60
C ASN A 269 -7.31 -5.87 -15.52
N VAL A 270 -6.54 -5.66 -14.46
CA VAL A 270 -5.68 -4.48 -14.29
C VAL A 270 -4.72 -4.35 -15.47
N ARG A 271 -3.96 -5.40 -15.81
CA ARG A 271 -3.02 -5.35 -16.95
C ARG A 271 -3.70 -5.04 -18.28
N LYS A 272 -4.86 -5.64 -18.56
CA LYS A 272 -5.62 -5.38 -19.79
C LYS A 272 -6.10 -3.93 -19.86
N ALA A 273 -6.67 -3.42 -18.78
CA ALA A 273 -7.11 -2.03 -18.70
C ALA A 273 -5.93 -1.06 -18.84
N LEU A 274 -4.80 -1.37 -18.18
CA LEU A 274 -3.59 -0.55 -18.26
C LEU A 274 -3.01 -0.53 -19.69
N ALA A 275 -2.93 -1.69 -20.35
CA ALA A 275 -2.48 -1.79 -21.73
C ALA A 275 -3.36 -0.98 -22.70
N LYS A 276 -4.69 -0.97 -22.48
CA LYS A 276 -5.63 -0.15 -23.26
C LYS A 276 -5.40 1.34 -23.06
N VAL A 277 -5.09 1.78 -21.83
CA VAL A 277 -4.77 3.19 -21.54
C VAL A 277 -3.47 3.61 -22.21
N ILE A 278 -2.41 2.83 -22.00
CA ILE A 278 -1.10 3.13 -22.55
C ILE A 278 -1.14 3.11 -24.08
N GLY A 279 -1.79 2.10 -24.67
CA GLY A 279 -1.98 2.03 -26.12
C GLY A 279 -2.82 3.18 -26.68
N GLY A 280 -3.88 3.60 -25.98
CA GLY A 280 -4.69 4.75 -26.38
C GLY A 280 -3.95 6.08 -26.27
N GLN A 281 -3.14 6.26 -25.22
CA GLN A 281 -2.28 7.44 -25.06
C GLN A 281 -1.15 7.47 -26.09
N ALA A 282 -0.51 6.34 -26.36
CA ALA A 282 0.50 6.22 -27.40
C ALA A 282 -0.07 6.53 -28.79
N ALA A 283 -1.29 6.05 -29.10
CA ALA A 283 -1.97 6.37 -30.34
C ALA A 283 -2.35 7.87 -30.44
N CYS A 284 -2.79 8.47 -29.32
CA CYS A 284 -3.08 9.91 -29.26
C CYS A 284 -1.81 10.76 -29.46
N LEU A 285 -0.71 10.37 -28.82
CA LEU A 285 0.58 11.06 -28.90
C LEU A 285 1.18 10.93 -30.31
N ALA A 286 1.09 9.75 -30.93
CA ALA A 286 1.45 9.56 -32.34
C ALA A 286 0.60 10.42 -33.29
N LYS A 287 -0.70 10.58 -33.01
CA LYS A 287 -1.58 11.46 -33.79
C LYS A 287 -1.24 12.94 -33.59
N SER A 288 -0.85 13.36 -32.39
CA SER A 288 -0.40 14.74 -32.14
C SER A 288 0.93 15.05 -32.84
N LEU A 289 1.88 14.11 -32.81
CA LEU A 289 3.16 14.25 -33.51
C LEU A 289 3.00 14.17 -35.04
N GLY A 290 2.04 13.38 -35.54
CA GLY A 290 1.71 13.31 -36.95
C GLY A 290 1.00 14.57 -37.48
N ASN A 291 0.26 15.29 -36.62
CA ASN A 291 -0.38 16.56 -36.95
C ASN A 291 0.58 17.77 -36.88
N ASP A 292 1.74 17.65 -36.22
CA ASP A 292 2.85 18.62 -36.29
C ASP A 292 3.69 18.49 -37.58
N SER A 293 3.13 17.87 -38.63
CA SER A 293 3.73 17.81 -39.97
C SER A 293 3.65 19.15 -40.73
N SER A 294 3.27 20.26 -40.09
CA SER A 294 3.50 21.61 -40.61
C SER A 294 4.93 22.13 -40.38
N LEU A 295 5.77 21.43 -39.60
CA LEU A 295 7.20 21.75 -39.43
C LEU A 295 8.14 20.98 -40.38
N ILE A 296 7.61 20.09 -41.23
CA ILE A 296 8.39 19.35 -42.25
C ILE A 296 8.26 19.99 -43.65
N ARG A 297 7.51 21.09 -43.81
CA ARG A 297 7.55 21.95 -45.00
C ARG A 297 8.37 23.19 -44.69
N ASN A 298 9.69 23.11 -44.84
CA ASN A 298 10.57 24.21 -45.29
C ASN A 298 12.06 23.81 -45.37
N THR A 299 12.34 22.63 -45.92
CA THR A 299 13.66 22.32 -46.52
C THR A 299 13.46 21.64 -47.86
N SER A 300 12.78 22.34 -48.76
CA SER A 300 12.81 22.05 -50.20
C SER A 300 12.98 23.36 -50.97
N VAL A 301 14.15 23.99 -50.82
CA VAL A 301 14.62 25.05 -51.73
C VAL A 301 16.12 24.86 -51.96
N VAL A 302 16.47 23.91 -52.82
CA VAL A 302 17.50 24.12 -53.85
C VAL A 302 17.03 23.33 -55.06
N GLN A 303 16.36 24.03 -55.97
CA GLN A 303 16.12 23.57 -57.33
C GLN A 303 17.04 24.40 -58.24
N VAL A 304 17.57 23.75 -59.28
CA VAL A 304 18.13 24.34 -60.52
C VAL A 304 19.59 24.81 -60.43
N VAL A 305 20.53 24.03 -61.01
CA VAL A 305 21.25 24.32 -62.28
C VAL A 305 22.02 23.05 -62.69
N ALA A 306 21.56 22.36 -63.73
CA ALA A 306 22.39 21.60 -64.68
C ALA A 306 21.54 21.28 -65.92
N THR A 307 21.31 22.36 -66.66
CA THR A 307 21.12 22.51 -68.10
C THR A 307 21.26 21.27 -68.99
N ASN A 308 20.20 21.04 -69.77
CA ASN A 308 20.16 20.59 -71.17
C ASN A 308 21.50 20.34 -71.89
N GLN A 309 21.69 19.10 -72.35
CA GLN A 309 22.26 18.63 -73.62
C GLN A 309 22.16 17.09 -73.58
N SER A 310 21.67 16.31 -74.54
CA SER A 310 21.13 16.50 -75.88
C SER A 310 20.39 15.21 -76.25
N MET A 311 19.24 15.32 -76.91
CA MET A 311 18.60 14.22 -77.64
C MET A 311 19.13 14.25 -79.08
N LYS A 312 19.69 13.14 -79.60
CA LYS A 312 19.62 12.69 -81.01
C LYS A 312 20.44 11.41 -81.22
N ILE A 313 19.73 10.38 -81.72
CA ILE A 313 20.14 9.21 -82.53
C ILE A 313 21.38 8.45 -82.07
#